data_AF-C0PHR9-F1
#
_entry.id   AF-C0PHR9-F1
#
_cell.length_a   1.000
_cell.length_b   1.000
_cell.length_c   1.000
_cell.angle_alpha   90.00
_cell.angle_beta   90.00
_cell.angle_gamma   90.00
#
_symmetry.space_group_name_H-M   'P 1'
#
loop_
_entity.id
_entity.type
_entity.pdbx_description
1 polymer ?
#
loop_
_entity_poly.entity_id
_entity_poly.type
_entity_poly.pdbx_seq_one_letter_code
_entity_poly.pdbx_strand_id
1 'polypeptide(L)'
;MLEAEAEKATVLVPAPERREEFDGGRIVDISHYYREDMPEWESSEGSGEFLQLARSMRNGSDIANFSELRLTAHSGTHVDAPGHVFEHYYDTGFDVDTLDLAVLNGPALLVDVPRDKNITADVMASLNIPKGVRRVLFRTLNTDRYVLGCLQQRPLNFVP
;
A
#
# COMPACT_ATOMS: atom_id res chain seq x y z
N MET A 1 12.96 -53.58 -20.09
CA MET A 1 11.78 -52.90 -19.53
C MET A 1 11.96 -52.78 -18.04
N LEU A 2 11.95 -51.55 -17.53
CA LEU A 2 11.17 -51.07 -16.39
C LEU A 2 11.84 -49.79 -15.89
N GLU A 3 11.45 -48.67 -16.49
CA GLU A 3 11.68 -47.34 -15.91
C GLU A 3 10.62 -47.16 -14.82
N ALA A 4 11.07 -47.02 -13.57
CA ALA A 4 10.20 -46.67 -12.47
C ALA A 4 10.08 -45.15 -12.43
N GLU A 5 8.96 -44.62 -12.93
CA GLU A 5 8.58 -43.23 -12.73
C GLU A 5 8.35 -42.98 -11.24
N ALA A 6 9.21 -42.17 -10.62
CA ALA A 6 9.02 -41.71 -9.26
C ALA A 6 7.84 -40.73 -9.25
N GLU A 7 6.71 -41.17 -8.70
CA GLU A 7 5.54 -40.36 -8.44
C GLU A 7 5.92 -39.19 -7.50
N LYS A 8 5.99 -37.99 -8.06
CA LYS A 8 6.34 -36.78 -7.34
C LYS A 8 5.15 -36.39 -6.47
N ALA A 9 5.18 -36.79 -5.20
CA ALA A 9 4.18 -36.42 -4.20
C ALA A 9 3.90 -34.91 -4.27
N THR A 10 2.68 -34.55 -4.63
CA THR A 10 2.19 -33.16 -4.63
C THR A 10 2.02 -32.73 -3.18
N VAL A 11 3.01 -31.98 -2.68
CA VAL A 11 2.89 -31.30 -1.39
C VAL A 11 1.79 -30.26 -1.51
N LEU A 12 0.66 -30.49 -0.83
CA LEU A 12 -0.41 -29.50 -0.69
C LEU A 12 0.11 -28.37 0.20
N VAL A 13 0.53 -27.27 -0.43
CA VAL A 13 0.90 -26.04 0.28
C VAL A 13 -0.41 -25.32 0.66
N PRO A 14 -0.66 -25.03 1.94
CA PRO A 14 -1.87 -24.31 2.34
C PRO A 14 -1.83 -22.88 1.79
N ALA A 15 -3.00 -22.36 1.40
CA ALA A 15 -3.12 -20.96 1.07
C ALA A 15 -2.88 -20.11 2.34
N PRO A 16 -2.16 -18.97 2.23
CA PRO A 16 -1.95 -18.10 3.37
C PRO A 16 -3.27 -17.49 3.85
N GLU A 17 -3.58 -17.64 5.13
CA GLU A 17 -4.73 -17.01 5.75
C GLU A 17 -4.49 -15.50 5.92
N ARG A 18 -5.42 -14.67 5.44
CA ARG A 18 -5.47 -13.24 5.76
C ARG A 18 -6.49 -13.01 6.87
N ARG A 19 -6.02 -12.49 8.01
CA ARG A 19 -6.90 -12.06 9.09
C ARG A 19 -7.37 -10.63 8.82
N GLU A 20 -8.64 -10.49 8.47
CA GLU A 20 -9.31 -9.20 8.22
C GLU A 20 -10.20 -8.81 9.40
N GLU A 21 -9.75 -9.06 10.63
CA GLU A 21 -10.51 -8.82 11.86
C GLU A 21 -9.62 -8.21 12.96
N PHE A 22 -10.13 -7.20 13.65
CA PHE A 22 -9.49 -6.57 14.82
C PHE A 22 -10.57 -6.08 15.79
N ASP A 23 -10.43 -6.42 17.08
CA ASP A 23 -11.34 -6.02 18.17
C ASP A 23 -12.83 -6.30 17.87
N GLY A 24 -13.12 -7.46 17.27
CA GLY A 24 -14.48 -7.86 16.89
C GLY A 24 -15.07 -7.11 15.68
N GLY A 25 -14.30 -6.22 15.05
CA GLY A 25 -14.65 -5.52 13.82
C GLY A 25 -13.92 -6.07 12.59
N ARG A 26 -14.41 -5.68 11.41
CA ARG A 26 -13.77 -5.98 10.13
C ARG A 26 -12.64 -4.98 9.84
N ILE A 27 -11.48 -5.49 9.43
CA ILE A 27 -10.40 -4.70 8.83
C ILE A 27 -10.67 -4.55 7.35
N VAL A 28 -10.56 -3.32 6.85
CA VAL A 28 -10.59 -3.03 5.41
C VAL A 28 -9.22 -2.49 5.02
N ASP A 29 -8.51 -3.22 4.16
CA ASP A 29 -7.25 -2.75 3.59
C ASP A 29 -7.54 -1.65 2.56
N ILE A 30 -6.97 -0.48 2.79
CA ILE A 30 -7.04 0.69 1.89
C ILE A 30 -5.67 1.00 1.26
N SER A 31 -4.74 0.05 1.35
CA SER A 31 -3.39 0.17 0.83
C SER A 31 -3.32 -0.35 -0.61
N HIS A 32 -2.56 0.34 -1.45
CA HIS A 32 -2.27 -0.19 -2.78
C HIS A 32 -1.24 -1.31 -2.71
N TYR A 33 -1.47 -2.37 -3.48
CA TYR A 33 -0.46 -3.40 -3.68
C TYR A 33 0.68 -2.83 -4.52
N TYR A 34 1.91 -2.98 -4.04
CA TYR A 34 3.11 -2.57 -4.76
C TYR A 34 3.33 -3.41 -6.01
N ARG A 35 3.62 -2.74 -7.12
CA ARG A 35 3.91 -3.32 -8.43
C ARG A 35 5.00 -2.49 -9.09
N GLU A 36 5.77 -3.10 -9.97
CA GLU A 36 6.86 -2.41 -10.68
C GLU A 36 6.32 -1.32 -11.62
N ASP A 37 5.10 -1.50 -12.12
CA ASP A 37 4.41 -0.59 -13.04
C ASP A 37 3.59 0.50 -12.35
N MET A 38 3.67 0.62 -11.02
CA MET A 38 2.90 1.63 -10.31
C MET A 38 3.44 3.04 -10.59
N PRO A 39 2.58 4.07 -10.62
CA PRO A 39 3.02 5.44 -10.81
C PRO A 39 4.02 5.87 -9.72
N GLU A 40 5.07 6.56 -10.14
CA GLU A 40 6.06 7.19 -9.26
C GLU A 40 6.22 8.68 -9.64
N TRP A 41 6.47 9.53 -8.65
CA TRP A 41 6.66 10.96 -8.86
C TRP A 41 7.81 11.22 -9.85
N GLU A 42 7.57 12.08 -10.85
CA GLU A 42 8.55 12.45 -11.89
C GLU A 42 9.17 11.28 -12.68
N SER A 43 8.57 10.09 -12.62
CA SER A 43 8.98 8.93 -13.40
C SER A 43 7.98 8.64 -14.52
N SER A 44 8.46 8.54 -15.75
CA SER A 44 7.68 8.00 -16.86
C SER A 44 7.63 6.47 -16.90
N GLU A 45 8.54 5.80 -16.16
CA GLU A 45 8.72 4.35 -16.17
C GLU A 45 8.01 3.65 -14.99
N GLY A 46 7.48 4.42 -14.03
CA GLY A 46 6.92 3.90 -12.78
C GLY A 46 8.02 3.60 -11.76
N SER A 47 7.67 2.78 -10.75
CA SER A 47 8.57 2.44 -9.62
C SER A 47 9.70 1.47 -9.96
N GLY A 48 9.64 0.81 -11.12
CA GLY A 48 10.66 -0.15 -11.55
C GLY A 48 10.80 -1.35 -10.60
N GLU A 49 11.97 -1.98 -10.63
CA GLU A 49 12.26 -3.20 -9.85
C GLU A 49 12.41 -2.89 -8.35
N PHE A 50 11.29 -2.82 -7.64
CA PHE A 50 11.23 -2.45 -6.22
C PHE A 50 11.53 -3.60 -5.25
N LEU A 51 11.35 -4.85 -5.68
CA LEU A 51 11.54 -6.06 -4.87
C LEU A 51 12.37 -7.08 -5.65
N GLN A 52 13.54 -7.41 -5.13
CA GLN A 52 14.47 -8.36 -5.76
C GLN A 52 14.79 -9.51 -4.82
N LEU A 53 15.05 -10.69 -5.38
CA LEU A 53 15.52 -11.83 -4.62
C LEU A 53 17.05 -11.90 -4.69
N ALA A 54 17.72 -11.22 -3.76
CA ALA A 54 19.18 -11.15 -3.70
C ALA A 54 19.84 -12.53 -3.53
N ARG A 55 19.20 -13.44 -2.78
CA ARG A 55 19.62 -14.85 -2.70
C ARG A 55 18.42 -15.76 -2.52
N SER A 56 18.36 -16.87 -3.24
CA SER A 56 17.22 -17.79 -3.19
C SER A 56 17.62 -19.19 -2.74
N MET A 57 16.72 -19.88 -2.03
CA MET A 57 16.90 -21.29 -1.68
C MET A 57 16.97 -22.16 -2.92
N ARG A 58 16.22 -21.80 -3.96
CA ARG A 58 16.27 -22.47 -5.26
C ARG A 58 17.65 -22.36 -5.92
N ASN A 59 18.39 -21.28 -5.66
CA ASN A 59 19.71 -21.01 -6.26
C ASN A 59 20.85 -21.10 -5.22
N GLY A 60 20.72 -22.01 -4.23
CA GLY A 60 21.84 -22.37 -3.35
C GLY A 60 21.92 -21.61 -2.03
N SER A 61 20.86 -20.92 -1.61
CA SER A 61 20.74 -20.47 -0.21
C SER A 61 20.32 -21.62 0.70
N ASP A 62 21.15 -21.96 1.68
CA ASP A 62 20.93 -23.16 2.49
C ASP A 62 19.76 -23.04 3.49
N ILE A 63 19.33 -21.82 3.83
CA ILE A 63 18.41 -21.60 4.97
C ILE A 63 17.20 -20.72 4.67
N ALA A 64 17.26 -19.82 3.68
CA ALA A 64 16.20 -18.83 3.46
C ALA A 64 16.26 -18.17 2.08
N ASN A 65 15.14 -17.56 1.67
CA ASN A 65 15.09 -16.60 0.59
C ASN A 65 15.38 -15.20 1.16
N PHE A 66 16.36 -14.50 0.61
CA PHE A 66 16.77 -13.17 1.04
C PHE A 66 16.35 -12.16 -0.04
N SER A 67 15.39 -11.29 0.32
CA SER A 67 14.87 -10.28 -0.58
C SER A 67 15.36 -8.88 -0.21
N GLU A 68 15.55 -8.03 -1.23
CA GLU A 68 15.85 -6.62 -1.09
C GLU A 68 14.66 -5.79 -1.58
N LEU A 69 14.35 -4.73 -0.82
CA LEU A 69 13.31 -3.76 -1.13
C LEU A 69 13.95 -2.40 -1.35
N ARG A 70 13.64 -1.76 -2.48
CA ARG A 70 14.06 -0.39 -2.79
C ARG A 70 12.84 0.45 -3.13
N LEU A 71 12.55 1.43 -2.27
CA LEU A 71 11.39 2.30 -2.37
C LEU A 71 11.78 3.75 -2.06
N THR A 72 11.10 4.69 -2.70
CA THR A 72 11.12 6.09 -2.26
C THR A 72 10.13 6.27 -1.11
N ALA A 73 10.35 7.26 -0.25
CA ALA A 73 9.47 7.52 0.90
C ALA A 73 8.01 7.83 0.51
N HIS A 74 7.79 8.24 -0.73
CA HIS A 74 6.49 8.64 -1.29
C HIS A 74 5.92 7.61 -2.27
N SER A 75 6.37 6.36 -2.19
CA SER A 75 5.80 5.28 -2.99
C SER A 75 4.47 4.79 -2.41
N GLY A 76 3.49 4.50 -3.27
CA GLY A 76 2.23 3.85 -2.87
C GLY A 76 1.40 4.57 -1.82
N THR A 77 0.68 3.81 -0.99
CA THR A 77 -0.03 4.35 0.17
C THR A 77 0.99 4.65 1.28
N HIS A 78 1.20 5.94 1.58
CA HIS A 78 2.23 6.42 2.52
C HIS A 78 1.72 7.61 3.36
N VAL A 79 2.60 8.14 4.22
CA VAL A 79 2.36 9.36 5.01
C VAL A 79 3.54 10.32 4.85
N ASP A 80 3.25 11.61 4.81
CA ASP A 80 4.28 12.66 4.73
C ASP A 80 4.49 13.29 6.11
N ALA A 81 5.76 13.43 6.50
CA ALA A 81 6.15 14.19 7.68
C ALA A 81 6.30 15.68 7.35
N PRO A 82 6.20 16.61 8.33
CA PRO A 82 6.36 18.04 8.08
C PRO A 82 7.68 18.42 7.39
N GLY A 83 8.77 17.73 7.73
CA GLY A 83 10.08 17.93 7.09
C GLY A 83 10.09 17.66 5.59
N HIS A 84 9.13 16.92 5.03
CA HIS A 84 9.05 16.66 3.59
C HIS A 84 8.92 17.94 2.75
N VAL A 85 8.18 18.94 3.25
CA VAL A 85 7.84 20.15 2.48
C VAL A 85 8.38 21.45 3.09
N PHE A 86 8.92 21.39 4.31
CA PHE A 86 9.39 22.56 5.04
C PHE A 86 10.83 22.36 5.53
N GLU A 87 11.77 23.08 4.92
CA GLU A 87 13.22 22.97 5.20
C GLU A 87 13.55 23.07 6.70
N HIS A 88 13.01 24.09 7.39
CA HIS A 88 13.28 24.31 8.80
C HIS A 88 12.77 23.17 9.70
N TYR A 89 11.76 22.42 9.28
CA TYR A 89 11.31 21.20 9.97
C TYR A 89 12.20 20.01 9.65
N TYR A 90 12.74 19.93 8.42
CA TYR A 90 13.73 18.91 8.06
C TYR A 90 15.02 19.06 8.89
N ASP A 91 15.58 20.27 8.94
CA ASP A 91 16.80 20.57 9.71
C ASP A 91 16.66 20.27 11.21
N THR A 92 15.44 20.32 11.73
CA THR A 92 15.13 20.08 13.13
C THR A 92 14.64 18.65 13.42
N GLY A 93 14.59 17.79 12.40
CA GLY A 93 14.28 16.36 12.52
C GLY A 93 12.81 16.04 12.71
N PHE A 94 11.88 16.86 12.19
CA PHE A 94 10.44 16.55 12.17
C PHE A 94 10.13 15.51 11.08
N ASP A 95 10.66 14.31 11.29
CA ASP A 95 10.52 13.14 10.42
C ASP A 95 9.40 12.21 10.92
N VAL A 96 9.12 11.14 10.18
CA VAL A 96 7.99 10.23 10.45
C VAL A 96 8.04 9.55 11.83
N ASP A 97 9.22 9.38 12.40
CA ASP A 97 9.42 8.79 13.73
C ASP A 97 9.07 9.75 14.87
N THR A 98 8.93 11.05 14.58
CA THR A 98 8.46 12.07 15.53
C THR A 98 6.94 12.23 15.56
N LEU A 99 6.21 11.60 14.63
CA LEU A 99 4.75 11.70 14.56
C LEU A 99 4.09 11.02 15.76
N ASP A 100 3.17 11.74 16.42
CA ASP A 100 2.32 11.16 17.46
C ASP A 100 1.43 10.06 16.85
N LEU A 101 1.56 8.82 17.33
CA LEU A 101 0.74 7.69 16.89
C LEU A 101 -0.76 7.93 17.09
N ALA A 102 -1.14 8.76 18.06
CA ALA A 102 -2.50 9.19 18.28
C ALA A 102 -3.01 10.15 17.21
N VAL A 103 -2.20 10.57 16.24
CA VAL A 103 -2.59 11.24 14.97
C VAL A 103 -2.89 10.21 13.89
N LEU A 104 -2.22 9.06 13.87
CA LEU A 104 -2.42 8.01 12.86
C LEU A 104 -3.54 7.02 13.21
N ASN A 105 -3.90 6.93 14.50
CA ASN A 105 -4.87 5.96 14.98
C ASN A 105 -6.09 6.61 15.63
N GLY A 106 -7.28 6.13 15.27
CA GLY A 106 -8.55 6.52 15.88
C GLY A 106 -9.66 6.78 14.86
N PRO A 107 -10.82 7.30 15.31
CA PRO A 107 -11.96 7.54 14.45
C PRO A 107 -11.61 8.47 13.28
N ALA A 108 -12.07 8.11 12.09
CA ALA A 108 -11.94 8.88 10.87
C ALA A 108 -13.29 8.98 10.16
N LEU A 109 -13.52 10.12 9.51
CA LEU A 109 -14.68 10.34 8.67
C LEU A 109 -14.30 10.12 7.21
N LEU A 110 -14.95 9.16 6.55
CA LEU A 110 -14.86 9.02 5.10
C LEU A 110 -15.90 9.95 4.44
N VAL A 111 -15.43 10.85 3.59
CA VAL A 111 -16.26 11.84 2.89
C VAL A 111 -16.16 11.61 1.39
N ASP A 112 -17.32 11.50 0.75
CA ASP A 112 -17.39 11.38 -0.71
C ASP A 112 -17.41 12.77 -1.36
N VAL A 113 -16.42 13.04 -2.21
CA VAL A 113 -16.25 14.34 -2.88
C VAL A 113 -16.90 14.32 -4.26
N PRO A 114 -17.56 15.41 -4.70
CA PRO A 114 -18.10 15.53 -6.06
C PRO A 114 -17.07 15.16 -7.14
N ARG A 115 -17.49 14.33 -8.09
CA ARG A 115 -16.60 13.73 -9.11
C ARG A 115 -16.17 14.69 -10.21
N ASP A 116 -16.86 15.81 -10.34
CA ASP A 116 -16.66 16.82 -11.38
C ASP A 116 -15.86 18.04 -10.91
N LYS A 117 -15.33 18.03 -9.67
CA LYS A 117 -14.71 19.19 -9.03
C LYS A 117 -13.42 18.87 -8.29
N ASN A 118 -12.52 19.87 -8.25
CA ASN A 118 -11.39 19.89 -7.32
C ASN A 118 -11.87 20.25 -5.91
N ILE A 119 -11.12 19.82 -4.88
CA ILE A 119 -11.42 20.15 -3.49
C ILE A 119 -10.99 21.60 -3.21
N THR A 120 -11.90 22.55 -3.41
CA THR A 120 -11.72 23.96 -3.06
C THR A 120 -12.34 24.29 -1.70
N ALA A 121 -12.16 25.52 -1.21
CA ALA A 121 -12.81 25.99 0.02
C ALA A 121 -14.35 25.88 -0.04
N ASP A 122 -14.96 26.21 -1.18
CA ASP A 122 -16.42 26.10 -1.35
C ASP A 122 -16.89 24.64 -1.31
N VAL A 123 -16.13 23.74 -1.94
CA VAL A 123 -16.41 22.30 -1.87
C VAL A 123 -16.29 21.85 -0.42
N MET A 124 -15.20 22.18 0.27
CA MET A 124 -15.00 21.86 1.68
C MET A 124 -16.15 22.34 2.58
N ALA A 125 -16.66 23.55 2.36
CA ALA A 125 -17.82 24.08 3.08
C ALA A 125 -19.09 23.25 2.80
N SER A 126 -19.30 22.85 1.54
CA SER A 126 -20.46 22.04 1.13
C SER A 126 -20.45 20.60 1.67
N LEU A 127 -19.28 20.07 2.04
CA LEU A 127 -19.16 18.71 2.60
C LEU A 127 -19.74 18.61 4.03
N ASN A 128 -20.06 19.74 4.68
CA ASN A 128 -20.70 19.81 5.99
C ASN A 128 -20.02 18.92 7.05
N ILE A 129 -18.68 18.89 7.05
CA ILE A 129 -17.88 18.07 7.97
C ILE A 129 -18.18 18.53 9.42
N PRO A 130 -18.61 17.63 10.32
CA PRO A 130 -18.89 18.01 11.70
C PRO A 130 -17.68 18.58 12.43
N LYS A 131 -17.90 19.55 13.31
CA LYS A 131 -16.84 20.05 14.21
C LYS A 131 -16.34 18.93 15.11
N GLY A 132 -15.04 18.91 15.39
CA GLY A 132 -14.40 17.91 16.26
C GLY A 132 -13.89 16.67 15.53
N VAL A 133 -14.16 16.52 14.23
CA VAL A 133 -13.51 15.49 13.41
C VAL A 133 -12.01 15.78 13.31
N ARG A 134 -11.18 14.81 13.70
CA ARG A 134 -9.71 14.92 13.70
C ARG A 134 -9.04 14.27 12.49
N ARG A 135 -9.75 13.37 11.81
CA ARG A 135 -9.26 12.63 10.63
C ARG A 135 -10.34 12.58 9.58
N VAL A 136 -9.97 12.92 8.37
CA VAL A 136 -10.88 12.89 7.22
C VAL A 136 -10.18 12.14 6.09
N LEU A 137 -10.87 11.18 5.51
CA LEU A 137 -10.47 10.53 4.27
C LEU A 137 -11.39 11.03 3.16
N PHE A 138 -10.82 11.61 2.11
CA PHE A 138 -11.59 12.07 0.96
C PHE A 138 -11.59 10.99 -0.11
N ARG A 139 -12.76 10.41 -0.39
CA ARG A 139 -12.95 9.59 -1.57
C ARG A 139 -13.16 10.51 -2.76
N THR A 140 -12.23 10.48 -3.70
CA THR A 140 -12.24 11.33 -4.90
C THR A 140 -12.44 10.52 -6.17
N LEU A 141 -12.55 11.22 -7.31
CA LEU A 141 -12.60 10.64 -8.64
C LEU A 141 -11.39 9.72 -8.96
N ASN A 142 -10.25 9.90 -8.28
CA ASN A 142 -9.07 9.06 -8.51
C ASN A 142 -9.33 7.58 -8.19
N THR A 143 -10.28 7.31 -7.28
CA THR A 143 -10.74 5.95 -6.98
C THR A 143 -11.39 5.31 -8.21
N ASP A 144 -12.32 6.03 -8.84
CA ASP A 144 -13.11 5.54 -9.98
C ASP A 144 -12.27 5.46 -11.26
N ARG A 145 -11.22 6.30 -11.36
CA ARG A 145 -10.26 6.30 -12.46
C ARG A 145 -9.15 5.27 -12.31
N TYR A 146 -9.06 4.56 -11.19
CA TYR A 146 -8.01 3.59 -10.94
C TYR A 146 -6.61 4.17 -11.13
N VAL A 147 -6.39 5.43 -10.70
CA VAL A 147 -5.14 6.17 -11.01
C VAL A 147 -3.89 5.48 -10.47
N LEU A 148 -4.01 4.74 -9.35
CA LEU A 148 -2.95 3.92 -8.76
C LEU A 148 -3.08 2.42 -9.13
N GLY A 149 -3.86 2.13 -10.18
CA GLY A 149 -4.16 0.78 -10.67
C GLY A 149 -4.99 -0.03 -9.68
N CYS A 150 -6.07 0.57 -9.16
CA CYS A 150 -6.99 -0.09 -8.23
C CYS A 150 -7.88 -1.14 -8.94
N LEU A 151 -7.33 -1.89 -9.91
CA LEU A 151 -7.93 -3.16 -10.26
C LEU A 151 -7.66 -4.07 -9.08
N GLN A 152 -8.72 -4.51 -8.43
CA GLN A 152 -8.74 -5.68 -7.58
C GLN A 152 -8.44 -6.91 -8.45
N GLN A 153 -7.23 -6.98 -9.00
CA GLN A 153 -6.69 -8.09 -9.76
C GLN A 153 -5.55 -8.69 -8.93
N ARG A 154 -5.95 -9.36 -7.84
CA ARG A 154 -5.44 -10.71 -7.71
C ARG A 154 -6.56 -11.62 -8.18
N PRO A 155 -6.48 -12.26 -9.36
CA PRO A 155 -7.11 -13.57 -9.44
C PRO A 155 -6.56 -14.38 -8.26
N LEU A 156 -7.43 -15.08 -7.54
CA LEU A 156 -7.07 -15.99 -6.44
C LEU A 156 -6.17 -17.16 -6.89
N ASN A 157 -5.58 -17.12 -8.08
CA ASN A 157 -4.77 -18.18 -8.66
C ASN A 157 -3.54 -17.57 -9.33
N PHE A 158 -2.37 -17.74 -8.70
CA PHE A 158 -1.09 -17.69 -9.39
C PHE A 158 -0.25 -18.89 -8.94
N VAL A 159 -0.18 -19.90 -9.80
CA VAL A 159 0.86 -20.91 -9.93
C VAL A 159 1.03 -21.03 -11.45
N PRO A 160 2.28 -21.05 -12.00
CA PRO A 160 2.58 -20.74 -13.40
C PRO A 160 1.82 -21.54 -14.45
#